data_AF-A0A0Q1BLN7-F1
#
_entry.id   AF-A0A0Q1BLN7-F1
#
_cell.length_a   1.000
_cell.length_b   1.000
_cell.length_c   1.000
_cell.angle_alpha   90.00
_cell.angle_beta   90.00
_cell.angle_gamma   90.00
#
_symmetry.space_group_name_H-M   'P 1'
#
loop_
_entity.id
_entity.type
_entity.pdbx_description
1 polymer ?
#
loop_
_entity_poly.entity_id
_entity_poly.type
_entity_poly.pdbx_seq_one_letter_code
_entity_poly.pdbx_strand_id
1 'polypeptide(L)'
;MKSQITVPTIPLPDAVARVTRFRAQLAGSVPEANIPRAILIPIADILAIVNKYQTITPKGDITVALKGVRAYFAVKREDEDLPDDITALIVPVNLQGDDIITTPPGLGDGDDDGSEIYDFTTPCPTECDVKSPLFVGQPG
;
A
#
# COMPACT_ATOMS: atom_id res chain seq x y z
N MET A 1 -22.54 -9.39 -9.47
CA MET A 1 -21.59 -10.52 -9.57
C MET A 1 -20.51 -10.34 -8.51
N LYS A 2 -20.18 -11.36 -7.72
CA LYS A 2 -19.00 -11.28 -6.84
C LYS A 2 -17.76 -11.35 -7.72
N SER A 3 -16.95 -10.30 -7.75
CA SER A 3 -15.65 -10.34 -8.44
C SER A 3 -14.81 -11.46 -7.83
N GLN A 4 -14.28 -12.34 -8.68
CA GLN A 4 -13.38 -13.40 -8.25
C GLN A 4 -11.97 -12.84 -8.11
N ILE A 5 -11.31 -13.13 -6.98
CA ILE A 5 -9.89 -12.84 -6.81
C ILE A 5 -9.13 -13.75 -7.77
N THR A 6 -8.41 -13.15 -8.71
CA THR A 6 -7.65 -13.88 -9.75
C THR A 6 -6.22 -14.19 -9.33
N VAL A 7 -5.78 -13.65 -8.18
CA VAL A 7 -4.44 -13.85 -7.63
C VAL A 7 -4.42 -15.15 -6.81
N PRO A 8 -3.49 -16.08 -7.06
CA PRO A 8 -3.39 -17.30 -6.27
C PRO A 8 -2.99 -16.99 -4.83
N THR A 9 -3.59 -17.69 -3.87
CA THR A 9 -3.13 -17.69 -2.49
C THR A 9 -1.84 -18.50 -2.36
N ILE A 10 -1.06 -18.23 -1.31
CA ILE A 10 0.11 -19.03 -0.95
C ILE A 10 -0.15 -19.76 0.38
N PRO A 11 0.39 -20.98 0.58
CA PRO A 11 0.30 -21.67 1.86
C PRO A 11 0.93 -20.85 2.99
N LEU A 12 0.35 -20.92 4.19
CA LEU A 12 0.86 -20.20 5.36
C LEU A 12 2.34 -20.49 5.67
N PRO A 13 2.83 -21.75 5.67
CA PRO A 13 4.25 -22.02 5.92
C PRO A 13 5.19 -21.34 4.91
N ASP A 14 4.78 -21.26 3.65
CA ASP A 14 5.54 -20.59 2.60
C ASP A 14 5.54 -19.07 2.79
N ALA A 15 4.40 -18.51 3.21
CA ALA A 15 4.28 -17.09 3.54
C ALA A 15 5.23 -16.72 4.69
N VAL A 16 5.21 -17.49 5.78
CA VAL A 16 6.13 -17.30 6.93
C VAL A 16 7.58 -17.37 6.45
N ALA A 17 7.95 -18.42 5.72
CA ALA A 17 9.32 -18.59 5.22
C ALA A 17 9.77 -17.45 4.29
N ARG A 18 8.87 -16.89 3.46
CA ARG A 18 9.17 -15.75 2.60
C ARG A 18 9.45 -14.48 3.41
N VAL A 19 8.60 -14.17 4.39
CA VAL A 19 8.77 -12.97 5.25
C VAL A 19 10.03 -13.10 6.11
N THR A 20 10.32 -14.28 6.65
CA THR A 20 11.57 -14.55 7.38
C THR A 20 12.80 -14.31 6.52
N ARG A 21 12.82 -14.83 5.27
CA ARG A 21 13.95 -14.62 4.35
C ARG A 21 14.13 -13.16 3.98
N PHE A 22 13.04 -12.45 3.70
CA PHE A 22 13.09 -11.02 3.38
C PHE A 22 13.70 -10.21 4.53
N ARG A 23 13.25 -10.45 5.77
CA ARG A 23 13.84 -9.80 6.96
C ARG A 23 15.32 -10.15 7.15
N ALA A 24 15.69 -11.42 6.96
CA ALA A 24 17.09 -11.84 7.05
C ALA A 24 17.99 -11.18 6.00
N GLN A 25 17.47 -10.81 4.83
CA GLN A 25 18.23 -10.07 3.80
C GLN A 25 18.47 -8.61 4.16
N LEU A 26 17.56 -7.99 4.93
CA LEU A 26 17.68 -6.60 5.38
C LEU A 26 18.45 -6.49 6.71
N ALA A 27 18.47 -7.56 7.50
CA ALA A 27 19.20 -7.64 8.75
C ALA A 27 20.69 -7.30 8.55
N GLY A 28 21.20 -6.37 9.35
CA GLY A 28 22.59 -5.91 9.29
C GLY A 28 22.87 -4.80 8.26
N SER A 29 21.93 -4.53 7.36
CA SER A 29 22.00 -3.36 6.45
C SER A 29 21.11 -2.20 6.93
N VAL A 30 20.09 -2.51 7.73
CA VAL A 30 19.12 -1.56 8.26
C VAL A 30 18.90 -1.88 9.75
N PRO A 31 18.73 -0.88 10.65
CA PRO A 31 18.35 -1.14 12.03
C PRO A 31 17.09 -2.01 12.13
N GLU A 32 17.06 -2.96 13.08
CA GLU A 32 15.96 -3.92 13.23
C GLU A 32 14.57 -3.24 13.39
N ALA A 33 14.56 -2.07 14.05
CA ALA A 33 13.36 -1.24 14.24
C ALA A 33 12.77 -0.76 12.90
N ASN A 34 13.62 -0.56 11.89
CA ASN A 34 13.26 0.03 10.61
C ASN A 34 12.92 -1.02 9.55
N ILE A 35 13.17 -2.30 9.82
CA ILE A 35 12.85 -3.37 8.87
C ILE A 35 11.32 -3.52 8.82
N PRO A 36 10.66 -3.20 7.69
CA PRO A 36 9.22 -3.20 7.58
C PRO A 36 8.69 -4.61 7.81
N ARG A 37 7.57 -4.67 8.53
CA ARG A 37 6.89 -5.92 8.87
C ARG A 37 5.63 -6.07 8.05
N ALA A 38 4.73 -5.11 8.24
CA ALA A 38 3.47 -5.03 7.53
C ALA A 38 2.99 -3.57 7.53
N ILE A 39 2.12 -3.26 6.58
CA ILE A 39 1.37 -2.00 6.55
C ILE A 39 -0.10 -2.37 6.60
N LEU A 40 -0.88 -1.62 7.38
CA LEU A 40 -2.33 -1.74 7.34
C LEU A 40 -2.85 -0.70 6.36
N ILE A 41 -3.51 -1.18 5.30
CA ILE A 41 -4.27 -0.33 4.39
C ILE A 41 -5.75 -0.54 4.72
N PRO A 42 -6.43 0.43 5.33
CA PRO A 42 -7.86 0.32 5.61
C PRO A 42 -8.66 0.10 4.32
N ILE A 43 -9.60 -0.84 4.37
CA ILE A 43 -10.49 -1.12 3.21
C ILE A 43 -11.27 0.13 2.82
N ALA A 44 -11.67 0.97 3.79
CA ALA A 44 -12.36 2.22 3.54
C ALA A 44 -11.57 3.15 2.63
N ASP A 45 -10.25 3.23 2.79
CA ASP A 45 -9.40 4.11 1.99
C ASP A 45 -9.18 3.56 0.58
N ILE A 46 -9.01 2.24 0.43
CA ILE A 46 -9.03 1.60 -0.90
C ILE A 46 -10.35 1.86 -1.62
N LEU A 47 -11.48 1.77 -0.92
CA LEU A 47 -12.79 2.06 -1.50
C LEU A 47 -12.93 3.54 -1.85
N ALA A 48 -12.40 4.45 -1.03
CA ALA A 48 -12.39 5.88 -1.33
C ALA A 48 -11.61 6.18 -2.63
N ILE A 49 -10.44 5.56 -2.82
CA ILE A 49 -9.68 5.63 -4.08
C ILE A 49 -10.54 5.11 -5.23
N VAL A 50 -11.15 3.93 -5.10
CA VAL A 50 -12.00 3.38 -6.17
C VAL A 50 -13.18 4.30 -6.51
N ASN A 51 -13.82 4.88 -5.50
CA ASN A 51 -14.98 5.76 -5.66
C ASN A 51 -14.60 7.09 -6.32
N LYS A 52 -13.42 7.65 -6.01
CA LYS A 52 -12.93 8.88 -6.63
C LYS A 52 -12.81 8.76 -8.15
N TYR A 53 -12.48 7.58 -8.66
CA TYR A 53 -12.32 7.33 -10.10
C TYR A 53 -13.56 6.67 -10.75
N GLN A 54 -14.71 6.73 -10.09
CA GLN A 54 -15.99 6.37 -10.70
C GLN A 54 -16.53 7.53 -11.53
N THR A 55 -16.99 7.22 -12.74
CA THR A 55 -17.72 8.14 -13.59
C THR A 55 -19.08 7.56 -13.93
N ILE A 56 -20.08 8.45 -14.03
CA ILE A 56 -21.43 8.08 -14.45
C ILE A 56 -21.55 8.43 -15.92
N THR A 57 -21.80 7.43 -16.76
CA THR A 57 -22.05 7.66 -18.18
C THR A 57 -23.39 8.39 -18.38
N PRO A 58 -23.63 9.04 -19.54
CA PRO A 58 -24.92 9.68 -19.84
C PRO A 58 -26.14 8.73 -19.78
N LYS A 59 -25.90 7.41 -19.79
CA LYS A 59 -26.94 6.37 -19.70
C LYS A 59 -27.22 5.93 -18.25
N GLY A 60 -26.49 6.48 -17.28
CA GLY A 60 -26.60 6.11 -15.87
C GLY A 60 -25.72 4.93 -15.45
N ASP A 61 -24.91 4.37 -16.35
CA ASP A 61 -23.98 3.29 -16.01
C ASP A 61 -22.77 3.83 -15.25
N ILE A 62 -22.35 3.14 -14.19
CA ILE A 62 -21.13 3.46 -13.43
C ILE A 62 -19.94 2.76 -14.08
N THR A 63 -18.92 3.54 -14.44
CA THR A 63 -17.64 3.03 -14.95
C THR A 63 -16.49 3.44 -14.03
N VAL A 64 -15.60 2.50 -13.71
CA VAL A 64 -14.39 2.77 -12.91
C VAL A 64 -13.21 2.92 -13.85
N ALA A 65 -12.51 4.06 -13.79
CA ALA A 65 -11.34 4.35 -14.64
C ALA A 65 -10.02 3.81 -14.06
N LEU A 66 -10.08 2.75 -13.24
CA LEU A 66 -8.92 2.13 -12.59
C LEU A 66 -8.80 0.66 -12.94
N LYS A 67 -7.55 0.23 -13.15
CA LYS A 67 -7.16 -1.17 -13.29
C LYS A 67 -6.80 -1.80 -11.95
N GLY A 68 -6.35 -1.00 -11.00
CA GLY A 68 -5.95 -1.42 -9.67
C GLY A 68 -5.14 -0.35 -8.94
N VAL A 69 -4.36 -0.78 -7.96
CA VAL A 69 -3.40 0.04 -7.21
C VAL A 69 -2.03 -0.63 -7.22
N ARG A 70 -0.98 0.17 -7.09
CA ARG A 70 0.41 -0.29 -6.95
C ARG A 70 0.97 0.16 -5.60
N ALA A 71 1.71 -0.71 -4.94
CA ALA A 71 2.41 -0.39 -3.70
C ALA A 71 3.92 -0.22 -3.98
N TYR A 72 4.49 0.89 -3.52
CA TYR A 72 5.92 1.17 -3.55
C TYR A 72 6.46 1.21 -2.13
N PHE A 73 7.60 0.57 -1.89
CA PHE A 73 8.34 0.74 -0.64
C PHE A 73 9.36 1.87 -0.81
N ALA A 74 9.38 2.83 0.11
CA ALA A 74 10.25 4.00 0.05
C ALA A 74 10.93 4.26 1.42
N VAL A 75 11.90 5.17 1.44
CA VAL A 75 12.56 5.66 2.65
C VAL A 75 12.41 7.18 2.63
N LYS A 76 11.97 7.78 3.74
CA LYS A 76 11.85 9.24 3.84
C LYS A 76 13.26 9.83 3.95
N ARG A 77 13.56 10.88 3.17
CA ARG A 77 14.93 11.41 3.02
C ARG A 77 15.30 12.48 4.06
N GLU A 78 14.32 13.08 4.71
CA GLU A 78 14.51 14.28 5.53
C GLU A 78 15.03 13.98 6.94
N ASP A 79 15.20 12.70 7.29
CA ASP A 79 15.50 12.21 8.63
C ASP A 79 16.63 11.16 8.62
N GLU A 80 17.70 11.37 7.82
CA GLU A 80 18.85 10.45 7.70
C GLU A 80 19.52 10.07 9.05
N ASP A 81 19.25 10.83 10.12
CA ASP A 81 19.76 10.63 11.49
C ASP A 81 18.73 9.98 12.46
N LEU A 82 17.49 9.73 12.04
CA LEU A 82 16.48 8.98 12.81
C LEU A 82 16.35 7.55 12.27
N PRO A 83 15.83 6.60 13.08
CA PRO A 83 15.44 5.29 12.58
C PRO A 83 14.28 5.43 11.57
N ASP A 84 14.58 5.67 10.30
CA ASP A 84 13.55 5.81 9.27
C ASP A 84 12.78 4.50 9.06
N ASP A 85 11.46 4.58 9.22
CA ASP A 85 10.53 3.51 8.87
C ASP A 85 10.46 3.38 7.34
N ILE A 86 10.63 2.15 6.81
CA ILE A 86 10.34 1.90 5.40
C ILE A 86 8.86 2.20 5.17
N THR A 87 8.62 3.13 4.25
CA THR A 87 7.31 3.61 3.91
C THR A 87 6.65 2.80 2.81
N ALA A 88 5.32 2.77 2.76
CA ALA A 88 4.56 2.14 1.69
C ALA A 88 3.57 3.13 1.09
N LEU A 89 3.83 3.45 -0.17
CA LEU A 89 3.07 4.39 -0.95
C LEU A 89 2.13 3.63 -1.87
N ILE A 90 0.84 3.95 -1.85
CA ILE A 90 -0.17 3.36 -2.72
C ILE A 90 -0.49 4.35 -3.84
N VAL A 91 -0.46 3.86 -5.08
CA VAL A 91 -0.65 4.68 -6.28
C VAL A 91 -1.75 4.05 -7.14
N PRO A 92 -2.80 4.78 -7.54
CA PRO A 92 -3.82 4.29 -8.47
C PRO A 92 -3.21 4.00 -9.85
N VAL A 93 -3.69 2.95 -10.51
CA VAL A 93 -3.23 2.53 -11.84
C VAL A 93 -4.38 2.66 -12.83
N ASN A 94 -4.16 3.40 -13.92
CA ASN A 94 -5.14 3.59 -14.97
C ASN A 94 -5.40 2.29 -15.78
N LEU A 95 -6.39 2.31 -16.67
CA LEU A 95 -6.74 1.14 -17.51
C LEU A 95 -5.61 0.71 -18.47
N GLN A 96 -4.70 1.62 -18.83
CA GLN A 96 -3.54 1.37 -19.67
C GLN A 96 -2.41 0.68 -18.88
N GLY A 97 -2.42 0.76 -17.55
CA GLY A 97 -1.39 0.21 -16.67
C GLY A 97 -0.39 1.24 -16.14
N ASP A 98 -0.60 2.53 -16.42
CA ASP A 98 0.26 3.61 -15.96
C ASP A 98 -0.20 4.11 -14.58
N ASP A 99 0.78 4.59 -13.80
CA ASP A 99 0.53 5.16 -12.49
C ASP A 99 -0.07 6.57 -12.62
N ILE A 100 -1.13 6.83 -11.87
CA ILE A 100 -1.74 8.15 -11.77
C ILE A 100 -1.04 8.88 -10.64
N ILE A 101 -0.18 9.85 -10.97
CA ILE A 101 0.67 10.55 -10.00
C ILE A 101 0.05 11.90 -9.59
N THR A 102 -0.68 12.53 -10.50
CA THR A 102 -1.30 13.85 -10.30
C THR A 102 -2.80 13.75 -10.45
N THR A 103 -3.54 14.54 -9.67
CA THR A 103 -5.00 14.61 -9.76
C THR A 103 -5.46 14.92 -11.20
N PRO A 104 -6.24 14.05 -11.85
CA PRO A 104 -6.78 14.36 -13.17
C PRO A 104 -7.77 15.54 -13.13
N PRO A 105 -7.85 16.36 -14.20
CA PRO A 105 -8.83 17.44 -14.28
C PRO A 105 -10.27 16.94 -14.08
N GLY A 106 -11.03 17.57 -13.19
CA GLY A 106 -12.41 17.19 -12.86
C GLY A 106 -12.57 16.13 -11.77
N LEU A 107 -11.46 15.64 -11.19
CA LEU A 107 -11.45 14.73 -10.03
C LEU A 107 -10.84 15.37 -8.76
N GLY A 108 -10.49 16.66 -8.82
CA GLY A 108 -9.93 17.40 -7.70
C GLY A 108 -10.98 18.20 -6.92
N ASP A 109 -10.77 18.37 -5.62
CA ASP A 109 -11.65 19.12 -4.70
C ASP A 109 -11.40 20.64 -4.71
N GLY A 110 -10.82 21.17 -5.78
CA GLY A 110 -10.77 22.61 -6.05
C GLY A 110 -9.58 23.39 -5.49
N ASP A 111 -8.65 22.77 -4.73
CA ASP A 111 -7.40 23.43 -4.32
C ASP A 111 -6.19 22.49 -4.46
N ASP A 112 -5.13 23.06 -5.05
CA ASP A 112 -3.70 22.69 -5.13
C ASP A 112 -3.26 21.30 -5.62
N ASP A 113 -2.33 21.30 -6.59
CA ASP A 113 -1.20 20.38 -6.86
C ASP A 113 -1.19 18.99 -6.19
N GLY A 114 -2.34 18.33 -6.11
CA GLY A 114 -2.55 17.13 -5.31
C GLY A 114 -1.88 15.91 -5.93
N SER A 115 -0.96 15.32 -5.18
CA SER A 115 -0.36 14.02 -5.48
C SER A 115 -1.39 12.91 -5.23
N GLU A 116 -1.47 11.95 -6.15
CA GLU A 116 -2.28 10.74 -6.02
C GLU A 116 -1.47 9.58 -5.42
N ILE A 117 -0.32 9.90 -4.80
CA ILE A 117 0.51 8.98 -4.05
C ILE A 117 0.09 9.05 -2.59
N TYR A 118 -0.49 7.98 -2.08
CA TYR A 118 -1.00 7.90 -0.71
C TYR A 118 0.01 7.20 0.20
N ASP A 119 0.42 7.85 1.29
CA ASP A 119 1.33 7.27 2.28
C ASP A 119 0.56 6.47 3.34
N PHE A 120 0.57 5.13 3.24
CA PHE A 120 -0.18 4.21 4.11
C PHE A 120 0.67 3.64 5.26
N THR A 121 1.75 4.33 5.60
CA THR A 121 2.66 3.89 6.68
C THR A 121 2.12 4.19 8.06
N THR A 122 1.13 5.06 8.11
CA THR A 122 0.52 5.56 9.34
C THR A 122 -0.93 5.10 9.36
N PRO A 123 -1.29 4.05 10.12
CA PRO A 123 -0.50 3.30 11.05
C PRO A 123 -0.20 1.90 10.51
N CYS A 124 1.08 1.55 10.34
CA CYS A 124 1.49 0.38 11.10
C CYS A 124 1.01 0.69 12.52
N PRO A 125 0.05 -0.06 13.11
CA PRO A 125 -0.35 0.24 14.46
C PRO A 125 0.96 0.36 15.24
N THR A 126 1.02 1.30 16.18
CA THR A 126 2.17 1.49 17.08
C THR A 126 2.69 0.15 17.62
N GLU A 127 1.86 -0.90 17.53
CA GLU A 127 2.23 -2.30 17.52
C GLU A 127 1.72 -3.00 16.24
N CYS A 128 2.60 -3.61 15.44
CA CYS A 128 2.18 -4.61 14.45
C CYS A 128 1.28 -5.68 15.10
N ASP A 129 0.50 -6.44 14.32
CA ASP A 129 -0.18 -7.64 14.87
C ASP A 129 0.86 -8.70 15.28
N VAL A 130 1.33 -8.60 16.53
CA VAL A 130 2.35 -9.48 17.10
C VAL A 130 1.89 -10.93 17.24
N LYS A 131 0.58 -11.18 17.10
CA LYS A 131 -0.01 -12.53 17.14
C LYS A 131 -0.06 -13.16 15.76
N SER A 132 0.19 -12.40 14.70
CA SER A 132 0.23 -12.93 13.34
C SER A 132 1.39 -13.93 13.20
N PRO A 133 1.18 -15.09 12.58
CA PRO A 133 2.27 -16.01 12.26
C PRO A 133 3.31 -15.39 11.30
N LEU A 134 2.98 -14.28 10.64
CA LEU A 134 3.88 -13.51 9.79
C LEU A 134 4.71 -12.48 10.58
N PHE A 135 4.38 -12.23 11.85
CA PHE A 135 5.17 -11.37 12.73
C PHE A 135 6.41 -12.13 13.23
N VAL A 136 7.46 -12.13 12.42
CA VAL A 136 8.69 -12.87 12.70
C VAL A 136 9.78 -11.94 13.30
N GLY A 137 10.25 -12.30 14.51
CA GLY A 137 11.20 -11.57 15.39
C GLY A 137 10.48 -10.83 16.52
N GLN A 138 10.60 -11.14 17.84
CA GLN A 138 11.60 -11.86 18.65
C GLN A 138 10.97 -12.66 19.84
N PRO A 139 11.78 -13.30 20.70
CA PRO A 139 11.86 -12.78 22.07
C PRO A 139 13.29 -12.43 22.49
N GLY A 140 13.46 -11.19 22.97
CA GLY A 140 14.59 -10.68 23.74
C GLY A 140 14.04 -9.67 24.74
#